data_AF-A0A821EVM1-F1
#
_entry.id   AF-A0A821EVM1-F1
#
_cell.length_a   1.000
_cell.length_b   1.000
_cell.length_c   1.000
_cell.angle_alpha   90.00
_cell.angle_beta   90.00
_cell.angle_gamma   90.00
#
_symmetry.space_group_name_H-M   'P 1'
#
loop_
_entity.id
_entity.type
_entity.pdbx_description
1 polymer ?
#
loop_
_entity_poly.entity_id
_entity_poly.type
_entity_poly.pdbx_seq_one_letter_code
_entity_poly.pdbx_strand_id
1 'polypeptide(L)'
;MLPQEETLDILMTFLHAHGYRKVKGISIDTIKRLASIILQDNIFAYGKKIYKQTTGGAMGSSLTLTLANIFMSNWQKNIVEEQTKTGEFYGRKLLDDVNTWHPNIKLDYKIGYSLPFLDVQLTNNNGILSTCVYHKPSAEPYVTPFTSDHPRHVFSNIIKNFIERATRYSSTFEAFNYERRSIKLMLLYNDYPSTFIENEFHKYFSQYISKSPFLPLIDDEHKKYFLMRKQISGQPTPWQTQVALSSALADIDNDPLDDDERQQPNPDPKKSEEKNLNINEKFFTHYTYEKRFKTCKRDIHQVYHDTFKDTPAMYTKLIVGNRIRRQAHNELIRKRPKQALLKNSTITKRKFEKPKTTRLPTTTIIKPP
;
A
#
# COMPACT_ATOMS: atom_id res chain seq x y z
N MET A 1 14.33 20.49 -22.38
CA MET A 1 12.84 20.51 -22.38
C MET A 1 12.35 19.68 -23.55
N LEU A 2 11.14 19.11 -23.47
CA LEU A 2 10.59 18.20 -24.49
C LEU A 2 10.50 18.89 -25.88
N PRO A 3 11.21 18.40 -26.91
CA PRO A 3 11.15 18.99 -28.26
C PRO A 3 9.82 18.64 -28.93
N GLN A 4 9.00 19.64 -29.27
CA GLN A 4 7.59 19.43 -29.60
C GLN A 4 7.40 18.58 -30.88
N GLU A 5 8.00 18.96 -32.00
CA GLU A 5 7.88 18.25 -33.28
C GLU A 5 8.41 16.82 -33.19
N GLU A 6 9.64 16.66 -32.69
CA GLU A 6 10.28 15.36 -32.52
C GLU A 6 9.45 14.42 -31.63
N THR A 7 8.82 14.96 -30.58
CA THR A 7 7.94 14.18 -29.70
C THR A 7 6.71 13.66 -30.44
N LEU A 8 6.13 14.46 -31.35
CA LEU A 8 4.98 14.01 -32.14
C LEU A 8 5.37 12.88 -33.09
N ASP A 9 6.58 12.91 -33.65
CA ASP A 9 7.08 11.85 -34.51
C ASP A 9 7.44 10.58 -33.72
N ILE A 10 8.04 10.73 -32.54
CA ILE A 10 8.30 9.60 -31.63
C ILE A 10 6.98 8.99 -31.14
N LEU A 11 5.95 9.80 -30.87
CA LEU A 11 4.62 9.30 -30.53
C LEU A 11 4.05 8.42 -31.65
N MET A 12 4.12 8.87 -32.91
CA MET A 12 3.63 8.08 -34.04
C MET A 12 4.41 6.78 -34.19
N THR A 13 5.74 6.85 -34.11
CA THR A 13 6.62 5.68 -34.15
C THR A 13 6.27 4.70 -33.03
N PHE A 14 6.02 5.20 -31.83
CA PHE A 14 5.61 4.39 -30.68
C PHE A 14 4.27 3.69 -30.93
N LEU A 15 3.25 4.40 -31.40
CA LEU A 15 1.93 3.84 -31.68
C LEU A 15 2.00 2.77 -32.78
N HIS A 16 2.73 3.04 -33.86
CA HIS A 16 2.94 2.07 -34.94
C HIS A 16 3.70 0.83 -34.48
N ALA A 17 4.76 0.99 -33.68
CA ALA A 17 5.55 -0.13 -33.17
C ALA A 17 4.75 -1.07 -32.26
N HIS A 18 3.73 -0.56 -31.58
CA HIS A 18 2.81 -1.36 -30.75
C HIS A 18 1.54 -1.80 -31.51
N GLY A 19 1.50 -1.65 -32.83
CA GLY A 19 0.40 -2.15 -33.67
C GLY A 19 -0.89 -1.32 -33.63
N TYR A 20 -0.89 -0.12 -33.02
CA TYR A 20 -2.09 0.71 -32.93
C TYR A 20 -2.41 1.38 -34.26
N ARG A 21 -3.62 1.13 -34.77
CA ARG A 21 -4.24 1.92 -35.87
C ARG A 21 -5.25 2.92 -35.35
N LYS A 22 -5.89 2.59 -34.23
CA LYS A 22 -6.83 3.45 -33.48
C LYS A 22 -6.63 3.23 -31.99
N VAL A 23 -6.83 4.26 -31.18
CA VAL A 23 -6.89 4.17 -29.72
C VAL A 23 -8.27 4.62 -29.29
N LYS A 24 -9.04 3.72 -28.65
CA LYS A 24 -10.43 3.98 -28.24
C LYS A 24 -11.30 4.54 -29.37
N GLY A 25 -11.14 3.99 -30.58
CA GLY A 25 -11.86 4.41 -31.78
C GLY A 25 -11.31 5.64 -32.51
N ILE A 26 -10.33 6.35 -31.93
CA ILE A 26 -9.71 7.54 -32.52
C ILE A 26 -8.52 7.13 -33.39
N SER A 27 -8.44 7.64 -34.63
CA SER A 27 -7.31 7.36 -35.52
C SER A 27 -6.00 7.97 -34.99
N ILE A 28 -4.88 7.30 -35.26
CA ILE A 28 -3.55 7.79 -34.87
C ILE A 28 -3.22 9.18 -35.46
N ASP A 29 -3.72 9.50 -36.66
CA ASP A 29 -3.54 10.82 -37.27
C ASP A 29 -4.32 11.90 -36.50
N THR A 30 -5.52 11.56 -36.04
CA THR A 30 -6.30 12.43 -35.15
C THR A 30 -5.58 12.60 -33.81
N ILE A 31 -4.99 11.55 -33.26
CA ILE A 31 -4.20 11.62 -32.02
C ILE A 31 -2.98 12.54 -32.20
N LYS A 32 -2.24 12.42 -33.31
CA LYS A 32 -1.12 13.32 -33.63
C LYS A 32 -1.58 14.78 -33.65
N ARG A 33 -2.71 15.06 -34.31
CA ARG A 33 -3.28 16.41 -34.41
C ARG A 33 -3.75 16.96 -33.07
N LEU A 34 -4.35 16.13 -32.22
CA LEU A 34 -4.75 16.55 -30.87
C LEU A 34 -3.52 16.81 -29.99
N ALA A 35 -2.50 15.95 -30.07
CA ALA A 35 -1.24 16.15 -29.36
C ALA A 35 -0.50 17.40 -29.84
N SER A 36 -0.53 17.70 -31.15
CA SER A 36 0.10 18.90 -31.71
C SER A 36 -0.56 20.16 -31.16
N ILE A 37 -1.89 20.22 -31.08
CA ILE A 37 -2.62 21.34 -30.48
C ILE A 37 -2.20 21.53 -29.01
N ILE A 38 -2.12 20.45 -28.23
CA ILE A 38 -1.77 20.51 -26.81
C ILE A 38 -0.33 21.01 -26.59
N LEU A 39 0.62 20.58 -27.43
CA LEU A 39 2.02 20.99 -27.31
C LEU A 39 2.26 22.38 -27.90
N GLN A 40 1.76 22.63 -29.11
CA GLN A 40 2.13 23.79 -29.92
C GLN A 40 1.25 25.00 -29.64
N ASP A 41 -0.02 24.84 -29.25
CA ASP A 41 -0.95 25.97 -29.03
C ASP A 41 -1.16 26.30 -27.55
N ASN A 42 -0.16 26.00 -26.72
CA ASN A 42 -0.19 26.37 -25.31
C ASN A 42 0.12 27.87 -25.12
N ILE A 43 -0.93 28.63 -24.80
CA ILE A 43 -0.90 30.08 -24.58
C ILE A 43 -1.28 30.38 -23.12
N PHE A 44 -0.50 31.20 -22.43
CA PHE A 44 -0.77 31.59 -21.04
C PHE A 44 -0.53 33.08 -20.82
N ALA A 45 -1.21 33.64 -19.80
CA ALA A 45 -1.06 35.04 -19.42
C ALA A 45 -0.24 35.16 -18.14
N TYR A 46 0.76 36.04 -18.13
CA TYR A 46 1.55 36.38 -16.95
C TYR A 46 1.89 37.87 -16.95
N GLY A 47 1.65 38.56 -15.82
CA GLY A 47 1.97 39.99 -15.70
C GLY A 47 1.32 40.87 -16.77
N LYS A 48 0.02 40.66 -17.07
CA LYS A 48 -0.75 41.36 -18.12
C LYS A 48 -0.20 41.19 -19.55
N LYS A 49 0.70 40.22 -19.79
CA LYS A 49 1.20 39.86 -21.12
C LYS A 49 0.78 38.43 -21.46
N ILE A 50 0.62 38.17 -22.76
CA ILE A 50 0.28 36.85 -23.30
C ILE A 50 1.56 36.23 -23.86
N TYR A 51 1.81 34.97 -23.52
CA TYR A 51 2.97 34.20 -23.95
C TYR A 51 2.53 32.90 -24.61
N LYS A 52 3.28 32.47 -25.62
CA LYS A 52 3.13 31.15 -26.25
C LYS A 52 4.34 30.30 -25.87
N GLN A 53 4.11 29.08 -25.38
CA GLN A 53 5.18 28.15 -25.07
C GLN A 53 5.74 27.56 -26.37
N THR A 54 7.02 27.81 -26.66
CA THR A 54 7.68 27.35 -27.88
C THR A 54 8.43 26.03 -27.72
N THR A 55 8.72 25.61 -26.48
CA THR A 55 9.44 24.37 -26.17
C THR A 55 8.87 23.71 -24.92
N GLY A 56 8.84 22.38 -24.88
CA GLY A 56 8.20 21.62 -23.82
C GLY A 56 6.68 21.54 -23.98
N GLY A 57 6.01 21.01 -22.96
CA GLY A 57 4.56 21.09 -22.82
C GLY A 57 4.17 21.79 -21.51
N ALA A 58 2.87 22.07 -21.36
CA ALA A 58 2.34 22.68 -20.15
C ALA A 58 2.63 21.80 -18.92
N MET A 59 3.23 22.38 -17.87
CA MET A 59 3.35 21.69 -16.58
C MET A 59 1.96 21.49 -15.99
N GLY A 60 1.63 20.26 -15.60
CA GLY A 60 0.31 19.87 -15.09
C GLY A 60 -0.65 19.31 -16.15
N SER A 61 -0.29 19.35 -17.44
CA SER A 61 -1.07 18.64 -18.48
C SER A 61 -0.82 17.14 -18.36
N SER A 62 -1.90 16.37 -18.26
CA SER A 62 -1.85 14.91 -18.15
C SER A 62 -1.17 14.26 -19.35
N LEU A 63 -1.43 14.78 -20.56
CA LEU A 63 -0.84 14.25 -21.79
C LEU A 63 0.66 14.56 -21.89
N THR A 64 1.10 15.74 -21.46
CA THR A 64 2.53 16.13 -21.52
C THR A 64 3.42 15.12 -20.79
N LEU A 65 2.99 14.62 -19.62
CA LEU A 65 3.74 13.60 -18.87
C LEU A 65 3.83 12.29 -19.65
N THR A 66 2.74 11.84 -20.25
CA THR A 66 2.73 10.63 -21.09
C THR A 66 3.64 10.77 -22.30
N LEU A 67 3.61 11.92 -22.98
CA LEU A 67 4.49 12.21 -24.11
C LEU A 67 5.96 12.26 -23.70
N ALA A 68 6.26 12.86 -22.55
CA ALA A 68 7.61 12.86 -22.00
C ALA A 68 8.10 11.43 -21.70
N ASN A 69 7.25 10.56 -21.14
CA ASN A 69 7.59 9.16 -20.90
C ASN A 69 7.85 8.39 -22.19
N ILE A 70 7.02 8.60 -23.23
CA ILE A 70 7.21 7.97 -24.55
C ILE A 70 8.52 8.44 -25.18
N PHE A 71 8.80 9.74 -25.13
CA PHE A 71 10.03 10.34 -25.62
C PHE A 71 11.25 9.78 -24.90
N MET A 72 11.25 9.78 -23.57
CA MET A 72 12.34 9.23 -22.75
C MET A 72 12.52 7.73 -22.97
N SER A 73 11.42 6.99 -23.17
CA SER A 73 11.46 5.57 -23.50
C SER A 73 12.18 5.33 -24.82
N ASN A 74 11.92 6.14 -25.85
CA ASN A 74 12.63 6.04 -27.11
C ASN A 74 14.11 6.43 -26.99
N TRP A 75 14.40 7.54 -26.31
CA TRP A 75 15.76 8.04 -26.12
C TRP A 75 16.64 7.05 -25.34
N GLN A 76 16.11 6.42 -24.29
CA GLN A 76 16.87 5.50 -23.44
C GLN A 76 17.10 4.11 -24.07
N LYS A 77 16.45 3.76 -25.20
CA LYS A 77 16.57 2.42 -25.82
C LYS A 77 18.03 2.03 -26.04
N ASN A 78 18.82 2.93 -26.62
CA ASN A 78 20.23 2.68 -26.90
C ASN A 78 21.02 2.42 -25.62
N ILE A 79 20.72 3.17 -24.54
CA ILE A 79 21.36 2.98 -23.23
C ILE A 79 21.04 1.58 -22.69
N VAL A 80 19.79 1.16 -22.77
CA VAL A 80 19.33 -0.14 -22.28
C VAL A 80 19.92 -1.29 -23.10
N GLU A 81 20.04 -1.14 -24.42
CA GLU A 81 20.68 -2.12 -25.30
C GLU A 81 22.17 -2.29 -24.99
N GLU A 82 22.89 -1.18 -24.77
CA GLU A 82 24.30 -1.22 -24.34
C GLU A 82 24.43 -1.87 -22.97
N GLN A 83 23.56 -1.52 -22.03
CA GLN A 83 23.54 -2.11 -20.69
C GLN A 83 23.31 -3.63 -20.73
N THR A 84 22.39 -4.08 -21.58
CA THR A 84 22.08 -5.52 -21.73
C THR A 84 23.29 -6.29 -22.24
N LYS A 85 24.13 -5.67 -23.08
CA LYS A 85 25.37 -6.26 -23.59
C LYS A 85 26.49 -6.28 -22.54
N THR A 86 26.62 -5.24 -21.72
CA THR A 86 27.71 -5.11 -20.75
C THR A 86 27.42 -5.74 -19.39
N GLY A 87 26.14 -5.98 -19.06
CA GLY A 87 25.73 -6.48 -17.74
C GLY A 87 25.92 -5.44 -16.63
N GLU A 88 26.17 -4.18 -16.97
CA GLU A 88 26.42 -3.12 -16.01
C GLU A 88 25.10 -2.58 -15.43
N PHE A 89 25.20 -1.88 -14.28
CA PHE A 89 24.07 -1.11 -13.76
C PHE A 89 23.96 0.21 -14.54
N TYR A 90 22.73 0.59 -14.89
CA TYR A 90 22.39 1.79 -15.68
C TYR A 90 23.23 3.01 -15.32
N GLY A 91 23.92 3.61 -16.30
CA GLY A 91 24.58 4.91 -16.17
C GLY A 91 25.91 4.93 -15.41
N ARG A 92 26.64 3.83 -15.27
CA ARG A 92 27.94 3.86 -14.54
C ARG A 92 29.12 4.38 -15.35
N LYS A 93 29.12 4.24 -16.68
CA LYS A 93 30.29 4.56 -17.54
C LYS A 93 29.99 5.48 -18.72
N LEU A 94 28.72 5.84 -18.93
CA LEU A 94 28.23 6.48 -20.16
C LEU A 94 27.58 7.84 -19.92
N LEU A 95 27.54 8.39 -18.71
CA LEU A 95 26.73 9.58 -18.43
C LEU A 95 27.22 10.84 -19.16
N ASP A 96 28.53 11.01 -19.27
CA ASP A 96 29.11 12.13 -20.03
C ASP A 96 28.86 11.98 -21.53
N ASP A 97 29.01 10.77 -22.07
CA ASP A 97 28.74 10.49 -23.48
C ASP A 97 27.25 10.64 -23.79
N VAL A 98 26.37 10.12 -22.93
CA VAL A 98 24.91 10.21 -23.06
C VAL A 98 24.42 11.66 -23.06
N ASN A 99 25.09 12.54 -22.32
CA ASN A 99 24.80 13.98 -22.35
C ASN A 99 25.10 14.64 -23.71
N THR A 100 25.86 13.99 -24.60
CA THR A 100 26.10 14.46 -25.97
C THR A 100 25.05 13.99 -26.97
N TRP A 101 24.24 12.99 -26.61
CA TRP A 101 23.33 12.32 -27.56
C TRP A 101 22.14 13.18 -27.97
N HIS A 102 21.73 14.13 -27.14
CA HIS A 102 20.59 14.98 -27.45
C HIS A 102 20.72 16.39 -26.86
N PRO A 103 20.56 17.46 -27.66
CA PRO A 103 20.82 18.84 -27.22
C PRO A 103 19.90 19.31 -26.09
N ASN A 104 18.69 18.75 -25.96
CA ASN A 104 17.69 19.16 -24.97
C ASN A 104 17.60 18.25 -23.73
N ILE A 105 18.42 17.19 -23.64
CA ILE A 105 18.44 16.26 -22.51
C ILE A 105 19.80 16.35 -21.84
N LYS A 106 19.80 16.67 -20.55
CA LYS A 106 21.00 16.72 -19.73
C LYS A 106 20.74 15.94 -18.45
N LEU A 107 21.51 14.89 -18.25
CA LEU A 107 21.56 14.09 -17.04
C LEU A 107 22.52 14.74 -16.06
N ASP A 108 21.97 15.20 -14.94
CA ASP A 108 22.77 15.64 -13.80
C ASP A 108 23.05 14.43 -12.90
N TYR A 109 24.32 14.21 -12.58
CA TYR A 109 24.74 13.17 -11.64
C TYR A 109 25.71 13.74 -10.60
N LYS A 110 25.73 13.09 -9.44
CA LYS A 110 26.64 13.42 -8.34
C LYS A 110 27.26 12.14 -7.81
N ILE A 111 28.56 12.19 -7.56
CA ILE A 111 29.32 11.09 -6.97
C ILE A 111 29.70 11.49 -5.56
N GLY A 112 29.40 10.64 -4.59
CA GLY A 112 29.69 10.91 -3.19
C GLY A 112 29.37 9.73 -2.29
N TYR A 113 29.89 9.77 -1.06
CA TYR A 113 29.59 8.78 -0.03
C TYR A 113 28.19 8.94 0.54
N SER A 114 27.62 10.14 0.47
CA SER A 114 26.25 10.41 0.89
C SER A 114 25.54 11.28 -0.14
N LEU A 115 24.39 10.82 -0.65
CA LEU A 115 23.69 11.44 -1.75
C LEU A 115 22.17 11.38 -1.54
N PRO A 116 21.45 12.48 -1.79
CA PRO A 116 20.00 12.44 -1.85
C PRO A 116 19.53 11.84 -3.19
N PHE A 117 18.55 10.94 -3.11
CA PHE A 117 17.84 10.40 -4.25
C PHE A 117 16.33 10.39 -3.95
N LEU A 118 15.59 11.28 -4.61
CA LEU A 118 14.18 11.55 -4.30
C LEU A 118 14.01 11.91 -2.82
N ASP A 119 13.23 11.12 -2.08
CA ASP A 119 12.92 11.31 -0.65
C ASP A 119 13.84 10.49 0.27
N VAL A 120 14.90 9.88 -0.28
CA VAL A 120 15.83 9.00 0.46
C VAL A 120 17.25 9.58 0.42
N GLN A 121 17.90 9.66 1.56
CA GLN A 121 19.33 9.90 1.65
C GLN A 121 20.05 8.56 1.69
N LEU A 122 20.93 8.32 0.71
CA LEU A 122 21.77 7.15 0.64
C LEU A 122 23.12 7.47 1.25
N THR A 123 23.64 6.62 2.13
CA THR A 123 24.99 6.76 2.70
C THR A 123 25.72 5.43 2.63
N ASN A 124 26.89 5.43 1.99
CA ASN A 124 27.76 4.27 1.84
C ASN A 124 28.74 4.19 3.02
N ASN A 125 28.52 3.21 3.90
CA ASN A 125 29.41 2.90 5.02
C ASN A 125 30.31 1.73 4.62
N ASN A 126 31.43 2.02 3.95
CA ASN A 126 32.45 1.04 3.56
C ASN A 126 31.90 -0.20 2.82
N GLY A 127 30.98 0.02 1.87
CA GLY A 127 30.34 -1.03 1.08
C GLY A 127 28.94 -1.44 1.57
N ILE A 128 28.53 -0.99 2.76
CA ILE A 128 27.19 -1.21 3.29
C ILE A 128 26.36 0.06 3.08
N LEU A 129 25.33 -0.03 2.23
CA LEU A 129 24.40 1.07 2.01
C LEU A 129 23.42 1.19 3.18
N SER A 130 23.41 2.38 3.78
CA SER A 130 22.41 2.82 4.75
C SER A 130 21.52 3.88 4.13
N THR A 131 20.26 3.90 4.55
CA THR A 131 19.23 4.78 3.99
C THR A 131 18.51 5.50 5.12
N CYS A 132 18.16 6.77 4.91
CA CYS A 132 17.24 7.50 5.78
C CYS A 132 16.37 8.46 4.98
N VAL A 133 15.41 9.11 5.63
CA VAL A 133 14.57 10.12 4.96
C VAL A 133 15.40 11.36 4.64
N TYR A 134 15.36 11.80 3.38
CA TYR A 134 15.97 13.06 2.97
C TYR A 134 14.99 14.22 3.17
N HIS A 135 15.46 15.29 3.81
CA HIS A 135 14.75 16.56 3.90
C HIS A 135 15.49 17.61 3.10
N LYS A 136 14.80 18.27 2.16
CA LYS A 136 15.39 19.36 1.40
C LYS A 136 15.72 20.51 2.36
N PRO A 137 16.87 21.20 2.22
CA PRO A 137 17.20 22.34 3.07
C PRO A 137 16.17 23.47 3.03
N SER A 138 15.44 23.59 1.91
CA SER A 138 14.35 24.56 1.74
C SER A 138 12.98 24.04 2.17
N ALA A 139 12.87 22.79 2.64
CA ALA A 139 11.62 22.23 3.12
C ALA A 139 11.32 22.79 4.51
N GLU A 140 10.31 23.64 4.57
CA GLU A 140 9.77 24.09 5.85
C GLU A 140 8.90 22.98 6.47
N PRO A 141 8.85 22.89 7.81
CA PRO A 141 8.09 21.84 8.52
C PRO A 141 6.58 22.14 8.53
N TYR A 142 6.03 22.62 7.42
CA TYR A 142 4.59 22.90 7.30
C TYR A 142 3.85 21.68 6.80
N VAL A 143 2.84 21.29 7.58
CA VAL A 143 1.79 20.37 7.14
C VAL A 143 0.46 21.07 7.31
N THR A 144 -0.62 20.43 6.89
CA THR A 144 -1.97 20.95 7.10
C THR A 144 -2.19 21.22 8.60
N PRO A 145 -2.42 22.48 9.04
CA PRO A 145 -2.59 22.80 10.46
C PRO A 145 -3.77 22.06 11.06
N PHE A 146 -3.66 21.57 12.30
CA PHE A 146 -4.75 20.80 12.92
C PHE A 146 -6.03 21.63 13.15
N THR A 147 -5.88 22.96 13.19
CA THR A 147 -6.96 23.95 13.33
C THR A 147 -7.76 24.17 12.04
N SER A 148 -7.29 23.64 10.91
CA SER A 148 -8.00 23.76 9.62
C SER A 148 -9.26 22.89 9.57
N ASP A 149 -10.22 23.28 8.73
CA ASP A 149 -11.50 22.59 8.57
C ASP A 149 -11.40 21.38 7.63
N HIS A 150 -10.55 20.42 8.02
CA HIS A 150 -10.43 19.14 7.32
C HIS A 150 -10.98 17.98 8.16
N PRO A 151 -11.56 16.95 7.51
CA PRO A 151 -12.00 15.77 8.23
C PRO A 151 -10.86 15.08 8.99
N ARG A 152 -11.16 14.53 10.18
CA ARG A 152 -10.15 13.86 11.05
C ARG A 152 -9.29 12.81 10.35
N HIS A 153 -9.86 12.09 9.39
CA HIS A 153 -9.12 11.06 8.67
C HIS A 153 -7.96 11.62 7.84
N VAL A 154 -8.03 12.88 7.39
CA VAL A 154 -6.93 13.56 6.68
C VAL A 154 -5.74 13.72 7.61
N PHE A 155 -5.96 14.23 8.82
CA PHE A 155 -4.92 14.36 9.85
C PHE A 155 -4.32 13.01 10.26
N SER A 156 -5.16 11.97 10.46
CA SER A 156 -4.68 10.61 10.72
C SER A 156 -3.83 10.06 9.56
N ASN A 157 -4.23 10.30 8.32
CA ASN A 157 -3.52 9.84 7.12
C ASN A 157 -2.18 10.55 6.95
N ILE A 158 -2.11 11.86 7.23
CA ILE A 158 -0.85 12.61 7.24
C ILE A 158 0.16 11.92 8.16
N ILE A 159 -0.23 11.69 9.41
CA ILE A 159 0.63 11.02 10.41
C ILE A 159 1.04 9.63 9.94
N LYS A 160 0.07 8.81 9.47
CA LYS A 160 0.33 7.47 8.97
C LYS A 160 1.36 7.48 7.84
N ASN A 161 1.19 8.35 6.85
CA ASN A 161 2.07 8.44 5.68
C ASN A 161 3.49 8.82 6.07
N PHE A 162 3.66 9.78 6.99
CA PHE A 162 4.99 10.17 7.47
C PHE A 162 5.71 9.03 8.21
N ILE A 163 5.02 8.31 9.09
CA ILE A 163 5.62 7.17 9.82
C ILE A 163 5.92 6.02 8.87
N GLU A 164 5.02 5.74 7.93
CA GLU A 164 5.22 4.69 6.92
C GLU A 164 6.44 5.00 6.05
N ARG A 165 6.57 6.25 5.59
CA ARG A 165 7.75 6.76 4.88
C ARG A 165 9.03 6.58 5.71
N ALA A 166 9.02 7.04 6.97
CA ALA A 166 10.15 6.87 7.89
C ALA A 166 10.54 5.40 8.08
N THR A 167 9.54 4.52 8.18
CA THR A 167 9.76 3.08 8.34
C THR A 167 10.39 2.46 7.10
N ARG A 168 9.90 2.83 5.91
CA ARG A 168 10.40 2.30 4.62
C ARG A 168 11.81 2.80 4.32
N TYR A 169 12.08 4.08 4.54
CA TYR A 169 13.33 4.70 4.08
C TYR A 169 14.47 4.56 5.08
N SER A 170 14.21 4.45 6.38
CA SER A 170 15.28 4.26 7.37
C SER A 170 15.75 2.80 7.37
N SER A 171 17.05 2.56 7.23
CA SER A 171 17.64 1.21 7.32
C SER A 171 17.94 0.80 8.76
N THR A 172 18.22 1.78 9.62
CA THR A 172 18.57 1.58 11.03
C THR A 172 17.48 2.12 11.95
N PHE A 173 17.42 1.57 13.17
CA PHE A 173 16.45 1.98 14.17
C PHE A 173 16.70 3.41 14.66
N GLU A 174 17.96 3.81 14.74
CA GLU A 174 18.39 5.15 15.13
C GLU A 174 17.92 6.20 14.13
N ALA A 175 18.11 5.95 12.83
CA ALA A 175 17.63 6.83 11.76
C ALA A 175 16.10 6.92 11.77
N PHE A 176 15.41 5.80 11.99
CA PHE A 176 13.96 5.79 12.16
C PHE A 176 13.51 6.61 13.38
N ASN A 177 14.16 6.43 14.53
CA ASN A 177 13.80 7.15 15.75
C ASN A 177 14.09 8.64 15.66
N TYR A 178 15.17 9.03 14.98
CA TYR A 178 15.45 10.42 14.68
C TYR A 178 14.32 11.01 13.84
N GLU A 179 13.95 10.36 12.75
CA GLU A 179 12.85 10.81 11.88
C GLU A 179 11.50 10.83 12.62
N ARG A 180 11.22 9.83 13.45
CA ARG A 180 10.01 9.77 14.29
C ARG A 180 9.90 10.98 15.22
N ARG A 181 11.02 11.40 15.83
CA ARG A 181 11.08 12.60 16.68
C ARG A 181 10.88 13.86 15.84
N SER A 182 11.52 13.95 14.68
CA SER A 182 11.36 15.06 13.73
C SER A 182 9.89 15.22 13.31
N ILE A 183 9.22 14.12 12.92
CA ILE A 183 7.79 14.10 12.59
C ILE A 183 6.94 14.59 13.76
N LYS A 184 7.22 14.12 14.99
CA LYS A 184 6.47 14.55 16.17
C LYS A 184 6.62 16.06 16.41
N LEU A 185 7.83 16.60 16.30
CA LEU A 185 8.08 18.03 16.45
C LEU A 185 7.37 18.85 15.37
N MET A 186 7.44 18.42 14.11
CA MET A 186 6.73 19.03 12.99
C MET A 186 5.21 19.05 13.24
N LEU A 187 4.61 17.93 13.68
CA LEU A 187 3.17 17.87 13.96
C LEU A 187 2.77 18.80 15.11
N LEU A 188 3.55 18.84 16.19
CA LEU A 188 3.32 19.75 17.32
C LEU A 188 3.42 21.22 16.88
N TYR A 189 4.35 21.53 15.99
CA TYR A 189 4.49 22.87 15.41
C TYR A 189 3.27 23.30 14.57
N ASN A 190 2.52 22.34 14.02
CA ASN A 190 1.29 22.58 13.25
C ASN A 190 0.01 22.35 14.10
N ASP A 191 0.11 22.54 15.42
CA ASP A 191 -0.98 22.49 16.41
C ASP A 191 -1.67 21.12 16.59
N TYR A 192 -1.02 20.02 16.21
CA TYR A 192 -1.59 18.70 16.45
C TYR A 192 -1.55 18.37 17.96
N PRO A 193 -2.66 17.94 18.57
CA PRO A 193 -2.67 17.55 19.98
C PRO A 193 -1.74 16.35 20.21
N SER A 194 -0.86 16.46 21.22
CA SER A 194 0.09 15.39 21.57
C SER A 194 -0.60 14.03 21.78
N THR A 195 -1.78 14.02 22.42
CA THR A 195 -2.58 12.80 22.62
C THR A 195 -3.05 12.18 21.31
N PHE A 196 -3.39 12.99 20.30
CA PHE A 196 -3.77 12.52 18.98
C PHE A 196 -2.57 11.90 18.24
N ILE A 197 -1.41 12.55 18.31
CA ILE A 197 -0.16 12.05 17.71
C ILE A 197 0.20 10.68 18.31
N GLU A 198 0.25 10.56 19.63
CA GLU A 198 0.61 9.30 20.30
C GLU A 198 -0.39 8.18 19.99
N ASN A 199 -1.69 8.51 19.93
CA ASN A 199 -2.71 7.53 19.56
C ASN A 199 -2.53 6.98 18.14
N GLU A 200 -2.23 7.85 17.16
CA GLU A 200 -1.97 7.41 15.78
C GLU A 200 -0.65 6.63 15.67
N PHE A 201 0.39 7.03 16.41
CA PHE A 201 1.65 6.28 16.50
C PHE A 201 1.39 4.86 17.05
N HIS A 202 0.69 4.75 18.18
CA HIS A 202 0.33 3.46 18.78
C HIS A 202 -0.52 2.61 17.85
N LYS A 203 -1.50 3.22 17.17
CA LYS A 203 -2.35 2.53 16.19
C LYS A 203 -1.53 1.98 15.03
N TYR A 204 -0.56 2.74 14.52
CA TYR A 204 0.37 2.27 13.48
C TYR A 204 1.22 1.10 13.98
N PHE A 205 1.94 1.26 15.10
CA PHE A 205 2.82 0.21 15.61
C PHE A 205 2.08 -1.06 16.03
N SER A 206 0.87 -0.94 16.56
CA SER A 206 0.05 -2.08 16.98
C SER A 206 -0.38 -3.02 15.85
N GLN A 207 -0.26 -2.57 14.58
CA GLN A 207 -0.54 -3.40 13.41
C GLN A 207 0.61 -4.39 13.13
N TYR A 208 1.83 -4.01 13.49
CA TYR A 208 3.05 -4.75 13.13
C TYR A 208 3.73 -5.40 14.35
N ILE A 209 3.57 -4.84 15.54
CA ILE A 209 4.11 -5.40 16.78
C ILE A 209 3.11 -6.40 17.37
N SER A 210 3.57 -7.64 17.60
CA SER A 210 2.78 -8.70 18.23
C SER A 210 2.32 -8.28 19.64
N LYS A 211 1.01 -8.41 19.93
CA LYS A 211 0.43 -8.23 21.27
C LYS A 211 0.71 -9.41 22.20
N SER A 212 1.87 -10.07 22.06
CA SER A 212 2.23 -11.15 22.97
C SER A 212 2.41 -10.55 24.37
N PRO A 213 1.84 -11.15 25.42
CA PRO A 213 2.08 -10.72 26.80
C PRO A 213 3.48 -11.13 27.30
N PHE A 214 4.11 -12.12 26.66
CA PHE A 214 5.34 -12.77 27.15
C PHE A 214 6.60 -12.39 26.36
N LEU A 215 6.48 -12.10 25.07
CA LEU A 215 7.60 -11.74 24.20
C LEU A 215 8.11 -10.28 24.30
N PRO A 216 7.36 -9.25 24.79
CA PRO A 216 7.85 -7.88 24.72
C PRO A 216 9.03 -7.63 25.66
N LEU A 217 9.20 -8.44 26.71
CA LEU A 217 10.31 -8.38 27.67
C LEU A 217 11.63 -8.96 27.15
N ILE A 218 11.61 -9.78 26.09
CA ILE A 218 12.79 -10.51 25.59
C ILE A 218 13.28 -9.92 24.25
N ASP A 219 12.38 -9.28 23.49
CA ASP A 219 12.70 -8.75 22.17
C ASP A 219 13.23 -7.30 22.20
N ASP A 220 14.50 -7.15 21.85
CA ASP A 220 15.20 -5.91 21.51
C ASP A 220 14.36 -5.03 20.53
N GLU A 221 14.24 -3.72 20.84
CA GLU A 221 13.49 -2.76 20.02
C GLU A 221 14.00 -2.73 18.57
N HIS A 222 15.31 -2.96 18.37
CA HIS A 222 15.92 -3.03 17.06
C HIS A 222 15.37 -4.21 16.24
N LYS A 223 15.18 -5.38 16.87
CA LYS A 223 14.61 -6.57 16.22
C LYS A 223 13.15 -6.36 15.84
N LYS A 224 12.36 -5.75 16.73
CA LYS A 224 10.94 -5.40 16.47
C LYS A 224 10.84 -4.47 15.27
N TYR A 225 11.69 -3.44 15.22
CA TYR A 225 11.73 -2.51 14.09
C TYR A 225 12.10 -3.22 12.78
N PHE A 226 13.14 -4.06 12.79
CA PHE A 226 13.58 -4.78 11.59
C PHE A 226 12.49 -5.71 11.03
N LEU A 227 11.78 -6.43 11.91
CA LEU A 227 10.65 -7.28 11.52
C LEU A 227 9.51 -6.46 10.90
N MET A 228 9.13 -5.35 11.53
CA MET A 228 8.12 -4.42 11.00
C MET A 228 8.53 -3.87 9.62
N ARG A 229 9.78 -3.40 9.48
CA ARG A 229 10.30 -2.89 8.21
C ARG A 229 10.27 -3.95 7.11
N LYS A 230 10.65 -5.20 7.43
CA LYS A 230 10.61 -6.31 6.46
C LYS A 230 9.19 -6.58 5.96
N GLN A 231 8.17 -6.49 6.83
CA GLN A 231 6.77 -6.65 6.44
C GLN A 231 6.29 -5.54 5.51
N ILE A 232 6.73 -4.30 5.75
CA ILE A 232 6.28 -3.13 4.99
C ILE A 232 7.03 -3.00 3.65
N SER A 233 8.33 -3.31 3.62
CA SER A 233 9.18 -3.11 2.44
C SER A 233 8.69 -3.88 1.21
N GLY A 234 8.03 -5.02 1.41
CA GLY A 234 7.44 -5.82 0.32
C GLY A 234 6.02 -5.44 -0.09
N GLN A 235 5.37 -4.50 0.60
CA GLN A 235 3.99 -4.09 0.29
C GLN A 235 3.99 -2.92 -0.69
N PRO A 236 3.26 -3.02 -1.82
CA PRO A 236 3.08 -1.90 -2.72
C PRO A 236 2.36 -0.75 -2.01
N THR A 237 2.74 0.47 -2.33
CA THR A 237 2.00 1.65 -1.87
C THR A 237 0.59 1.66 -2.46
N PRO A 238 -0.41 2.30 -1.82
CA PRO A 238 -1.76 2.39 -2.37
C PRO A 238 -1.79 2.91 -3.81
N TRP A 239 -0.93 3.88 -4.13
CA TRP A 239 -0.81 4.43 -5.47
C TRP A 239 -0.26 3.39 -6.47
N GLN A 240 0.81 2.67 -6.12
CA GLN A 240 1.33 1.59 -6.96
C GLN A 240 0.27 0.51 -7.21
N THR A 241 -0.52 0.16 -6.19
CA THR A 241 -1.62 -0.80 -6.33
C THR A 241 -2.69 -0.27 -7.29
N GLN A 242 -3.08 1.00 -7.18
CA GLN A 242 -4.06 1.62 -8.08
C GLN A 242 -3.56 1.71 -9.52
N VAL A 243 -2.29 2.08 -9.73
CA VAL A 243 -1.66 2.14 -11.04
C VAL A 243 -1.58 0.74 -11.66
N ALA A 244 -1.15 -0.27 -10.89
CA ALA A 244 -1.11 -1.66 -11.36
C ALA A 244 -2.50 -2.17 -11.77
N LEU A 245 -3.53 -1.87 -10.97
CA LEU A 245 -4.92 -2.21 -11.31
C LEU A 245 -5.39 -1.49 -12.58
N SER A 246 -5.09 -0.19 -12.70
CA SER A 246 -5.48 0.61 -13.87
C SER A 246 -4.78 0.14 -15.14
N SER A 247 -3.49 -0.23 -15.05
CA SER A 247 -2.72 -0.82 -16.15
C SER A 247 -3.32 -2.15 -16.58
N ALA A 248 -3.59 -3.05 -15.64
CA ALA A 248 -4.19 -4.35 -15.94
C ALA A 248 -5.57 -4.23 -16.60
N LEU A 249 -6.38 -3.26 -16.17
CA LEU A 249 -7.67 -2.96 -16.82
C LEU A 249 -7.48 -2.43 -18.24
N ALA A 250 -6.49 -1.56 -18.47
CA ALA A 250 -6.21 -1.04 -19.80
C ALA A 250 -5.68 -2.14 -20.74
N ASP A 251 -4.90 -3.10 -20.24
CA ASP A 251 -4.43 -4.22 -21.05
C ASP A 251 -5.60 -5.11 -21.50
N ILE A 252 -6.60 -5.33 -20.64
CA ILE A 252 -7.85 -6.05 -20.99
C ILE A 252 -8.64 -5.31 -22.07
N ASP A 253 -8.82 -3.99 -21.93
CA ASP A 253 -9.56 -3.17 -22.92
C ASP A 253 -8.85 -3.10 -24.29
N ASN A 254 -7.54 -3.39 -24.35
CA ASN A 254 -6.72 -3.31 -25.55
C ASN A 254 -6.48 -4.68 -26.20
N ASP A 255 -6.94 -5.79 -25.61
CA ASP A 255 -6.76 -7.12 -26.17
C ASP A 255 -7.77 -7.34 -27.32
N PRO A 256 -7.34 -7.63 -28.56
CA PRO A 256 -8.25 -7.84 -29.70
C PRO A 256 -9.04 -9.17 -29.65
N LEU A 257 -8.94 -9.91 -28.54
CA LEU A 257 -9.48 -11.27 -28.37
C LEU A 257 -10.51 -11.30 -27.23
N ASP A 258 -11.64 -10.64 -27.43
CA ASP A 258 -12.83 -10.87 -26.62
C ASP A 258 -13.86 -11.52 -27.55
N ASP A 259 -13.91 -12.87 -27.55
CA ASP A 259 -15.15 -13.57 -27.86
C ASP A 259 -15.20 -15.08 -27.54
N ASP A 260 -14.15 -15.74 -27.00
CA ASP A 260 -14.31 -17.16 -26.65
C ASP A 260 -13.47 -17.62 -25.45
N GLU A 261 -14.13 -18.44 -24.60
CA GLU A 261 -13.57 -19.27 -23.52
C GLU A 261 -13.41 -18.67 -22.11
N ARG A 262 -14.56 -18.45 -21.45
CA ARG A 262 -14.67 -18.68 -19.99
C ARG A 262 -14.92 -20.17 -19.74
N GLN A 263 -13.91 -20.91 -19.29
CA GLN A 263 -14.06 -22.11 -18.46
C GLN A 263 -12.72 -22.54 -17.86
N GLN A 264 -12.53 -22.33 -16.55
CA GLN A 264 -11.54 -23.09 -15.78
C GLN A 264 -12.21 -23.70 -14.53
N PRO A 265 -12.10 -25.03 -14.32
CA PRO A 265 -12.61 -25.71 -13.14
C PRO A 265 -11.64 -25.63 -11.93
N ASN A 266 -12.24 -25.61 -10.74
CA ASN A 266 -11.58 -25.60 -9.43
C ASN A 266 -10.64 -26.80 -9.20
N PRO A 267 -9.49 -26.63 -8.52
CA PRO A 267 -8.68 -27.75 -8.04
C PRO A 267 -9.09 -28.23 -6.64
N ASP A 268 -9.22 -29.55 -6.49
CA ASP A 268 -9.48 -30.27 -5.24
C ASP A 268 -8.33 -30.18 -4.21
N PRO A 269 -8.62 -30.29 -2.90
CA PRO A 269 -7.61 -30.18 -1.85
C PRO A 269 -6.79 -31.46 -1.67
N LYS A 270 -5.47 -31.27 -1.57
CA LYS A 270 -4.43 -32.29 -1.36
C LYS A 270 -4.64 -33.11 -0.08
N LYS A 271 -4.54 -34.44 -0.21
CA LYS A 271 -4.38 -35.43 0.87
C LYS A 271 -3.06 -35.19 1.62
N SER A 272 -3.11 -35.17 2.95
CA SER A 272 -1.93 -35.17 3.82
C SER A 272 -1.52 -36.60 4.18
N GLU A 273 -0.28 -36.95 3.87
CA GLU A 273 0.37 -38.22 4.26
C GLU A 273 0.71 -38.22 5.76
N GLU A 274 0.31 -39.27 6.45
CA GLU A 274 0.69 -39.58 7.83
C GLU A 274 2.11 -40.16 7.86
N LYS A 275 2.99 -39.58 8.70
CA LYS A 275 4.20 -40.26 9.18
C LYS A 275 4.10 -40.43 10.69
N ASN A 276 3.85 -41.67 11.10
CA ASN A 276 3.91 -42.16 12.46
C ASN A 276 5.37 -42.27 12.93
N LEU A 277 5.73 -41.55 13.99
CA LEU A 277 6.82 -41.90 14.91
C LEU A 277 6.36 -41.51 16.32
N ASN A 278 6.26 -42.51 17.19
CA ASN A 278 5.63 -42.43 18.50
C ASN A 278 6.73 -42.31 19.57
N ILE A 279 6.95 -41.10 20.11
CA ILE A 279 7.57 -40.90 21.42
C ILE A 279 6.57 -40.07 22.23
N ASN A 280 5.85 -40.77 23.10
CA ASN A 280 4.56 -40.35 23.61
C ASN A 280 4.70 -39.61 24.96
N GLU A 281 5.60 -38.64 25.04
CA GLU A 281 5.61 -37.71 26.18
C GLU A 281 4.84 -36.44 25.77
N LYS A 282 3.66 -36.26 26.38
CA LYS A 282 2.81 -35.08 26.20
C LYS A 282 2.96 -34.20 27.41
N PHE A 283 3.41 -32.96 27.21
CA PHE A 283 3.52 -31.98 28.29
C PHE A 283 2.30 -31.08 28.30
N PHE A 284 1.54 -31.07 29.39
CA PHE A 284 0.30 -30.29 29.49
C PHE A 284 0.52 -29.02 30.30
N THR A 285 0.41 -27.86 29.65
CA THR A 285 0.44 -26.56 30.32
C THR A 285 -0.96 -25.97 30.30
N HIS A 286 -1.43 -25.53 31.47
CA HIS A 286 -2.73 -24.88 31.59
C HIS A 286 -2.53 -23.42 32.01
N TYR A 287 -3.20 -22.50 31.33
CA TYR A 287 -3.26 -21.11 31.76
C TYR A 287 -4.71 -20.70 32.04
N THR A 288 -4.92 -19.80 33.00
CA THR A 288 -6.24 -19.23 33.26
C THR A 288 -6.56 -18.23 32.15
N TYR A 289 -7.68 -18.42 31.45
CA TYR A 289 -8.06 -17.53 30.36
C TYR A 289 -8.47 -16.14 30.89
N GLU A 290 -7.89 -15.10 30.29
CA GLU A 290 -8.35 -13.72 30.40
C GLU A 290 -8.40 -13.07 29.01
N LYS A 291 -9.33 -12.11 28.80
CA LYS A 291 -9.49 -11.40 27.51
C LYS A 291 -8.22 -10.69 27.03
N ARG A 292 -7.32 -10.33 27.94
CA ARG A 292 -6.00 -9.73 27.63
C ARG A 292 -5.01 -10.75 27.04
N PHE A 293 -5.23 -12.04 27.26
CA PHE A 293 -4.33 -13.15 26.91
C PHE A 293 -4.84 -14.01 25.74
N LYS A 294 -5.51 -13.39 24.76
CA LYS A 294 -6.06 -14.09 23.58
C LYS A 294 -5.01 -14.87 22.78
N THR A 295 -3.78 -14.36 22.70
CA THR A 295 -2.67 -14.98 21.97
C THR A 295 -1.84 -15.94 22.82
N CYS A 296 -2.07 -16.00 24.14
CA CYS A 296 -1.21 -16.69 25.11
C CYS A 296 -0.95 -18.15 24.76
N LYS A 297 -1.95 -18.87 24.23
CA LYS A 297 -1.74 -20.24 23.74
C LYS A 297 -0.62 -20.32 22.69
N ARG A 298 -0.67 -19.44 21.67
CA ARG A 298 0.35 -19.36 20.61
C ARG A 298 1.70 -18.92 21.20
N ASP A 299 1.66 -17.96 22.11
CA ASP A 299 2.88 -17.39 22.71
C ASP A 299 3.62 -18.44 23.56
N ILE A 300 2.91 -19.28 24.32
CA ILE A 300 3.51 -20.40 25.08
C ILE A 300 4.15 -21.42 24.13
N HIS A 301 3.51 -21.75 23.01
CA HIS A 301 4.11 -22.63 22.00
C HIS A 301 5.38 -22.03 21.39
N GLN A 302 5.38 -20.73 21.11
CA GLN A 302 6.54 -20.04 20.56
C GLN A 302 7.70 -20.01 21.57
N VAL A 303 7.44 -19.62 22.82
CA VAL A 303 8.44 -19.64 23.90
C VAL A 303 9.01 -21.04 24.10
N TYR A 304 8.17 -22.08 24.05
CA TYR A 304 8.62 -23.46 24.16
C TYR A 304 9.57 -23.85 23.03
N HIS A 305 9.21 -23.53 21.79
CA HIS A 305 10.06 -23.81 20.64
C HIS A 305 11.39 -23.03 20.67
N ASP A 306 11.36 -21.77 21.10
CA ASP A 306 12.55 -20.93 21.14
C ASP A 306 13.50 -21.32 22.29
N THR A 307 12.95 -21.72 23.45
CA THR A 307 13.74 -22.06 24.65
C THR A 307 14.34 -23.46 24.56
N PHE A 308 13.59 -24.43 24.02
CA PHE A 308 13.97 -25.85 24.04
C PHE A 308 14.49 -26.37 22.70
N LYS A 309 14.77 -25.46 21.74
CA LYS A 309 15.16 -25.76 20.34
C LYS A 309 16.22 -26.86 20.21
N ASP A 310 17.23 -26.85 21.07
CA ASP A 310 18.39 -27.75 21.03
C ASP A 310 18.39 -28.78 22.18
N THR A 311 17.25 -28.94 22.86
CA THR A 311 17.11 -29.86 24.01
C THR A 311 16.20 -31.05 23.64
N PRO A 312 16.36 -32.21 24.30
CA PRO A 312 15.47 -33.35 24.11
C PRO A 312 13.98 -33.04 24.33
N ALA A 313 13.66 -31.98 25.08
CA ALA A 313 12.29 -31.52 25.32
C ALA A 313 11.57 -31.05 24.03
N MET A 314 12.28 -30.72 22.95
CA MET A 314 11.66 -30.36 21.67
C MET A 314 10.87 -31.53 21.05
N TYR A 315 11.26 -32.77 21.35
CA TYR A 315 10.57 -33.97 20.87
C TYR A 315 9.28 -34.28 21.66
N THR A 316 9.08 -33.60 22.80
CA THR A 316 7.90 -33.72 23.66
C THR A 316 6.76 -32.87 23.10
N LYS A 317 5.56 -33.44 22.94
CA LYS A 317 4.42 -32.71 22.40
C LYS A 317 3.80 -31.80 23.47
N LEU A 318 4.09 -30.50 23.41
CA LEU A 318 3.42 -29.50 24.24
C LEU A 318 1.94 -29.37 23.87
N ILE A 319 1.06 -29.47 24.86
CA ILE A 319 -0.38 -29.20 24.74
C ILE A 319 -0.72 -28.07 25.71
N VAL A 320 -1.08 -26.91 25.15
CA VAL A 320 -1.49 -25.74 25.94
C VAL A 320 -3.02 -25.69 26.01
N GLY A 321 -3.55 -25.98 27.19
CA GLY A 321 -4.98 -25.88 27.53
C GLY A 321 -5.29 -24.57 28.26
N ASN A 322 -6.55 -24.14 28.25
CA ASN A 322 -7.02 -23.03 29.05
C ASN A 322 -7.96 -23.52 30.18
N ARG A 323 -7.76 -23.00 31.39
CA ARG A 323 -8.71 -23.15 32.50
C ARG A 323 -9.67 -21.97 32.48
N ILE A 324 -10.96 -22.27 32.51
CA ILE A 324 -12.02 -21.27 32.56
C ILE A 324 -12.08 -20.69 33.98
N ARG A 325 -12.07 -19.37 34.11
CA ARG A 325 -12.34 -18.70 35.39
C ARG A 325 -13.81 -18.95 35.76
N ARG A 326 -14.11 -19.38 36.99
CA ARG A 326 -15.48 -19.70 37.45
C ARG A 326 -16.51 -18.58 37.22
N GLN A 327 -16.07 -17.32 37.13
CA GLN A 327 -16.90 -16.13 36.89
C GLN A 327 -17.01 -15.70 35.41
N ALA A 328 -16.32 -16.37 34.48
CA ALA A 328 -16.29 -16.00 33.05
C ALA A 328 -17.51 -16.54 32.25
N HIS A 329 -18.56 -17.02 32.92
CA HIS A 329 -19.75 -17.59 32.29
C HIS A 329 -20.41 -16.61 31.29
N ASN A 330 -20.40 -15.31 31.62
CA ASN A 330 -20.94 -14.24 30.76
C ASN A 330 -20.08 -13.97 29.52
N GLU A 331 -18.78 -14.30 29.54
CA GLU A 331 -17.87 -14.09 28.41
C GLU A 331 -17.88 -15.24 27.39
N LEU A 332 -18.38 -16.41 27.81
CA LEU A 332 -18.40 -17.65 27.02
C LEU A 332 -19.76 -17.97 26.39
N ILE A 333 -20.76 -17.10 26.53
CA ILE A 333 -22.02 -17.20 25.79
C ILE A 333 -21.70 -16.98 24.30
N ARG A 334 -21.47 -18.09 23.60
CA ARG A 334 -21.45 -18.12 22.13
C ARG A 334 -22.80 -17.60 21.66
N LYS A 335 -22.84 -16.40 21.06
CA LYS A 335 -24.08 -15.74 20.58
C LYS A 335 -24.86 -16.51 19.51
N ARG A 336 -24.47 -17.72 19.11
CA ARG A 336 -25.28 -18.60 18.26
C ARG A 336 -25.20 -20.05 18.74
N PRO A 337 -26.33 -20.73 18.98
CA PRO A 337 -26.38 -22.17 19.16
C PRO A 337 -25.87 -22.87 17.88
N LYS A 338 -25.35 -24.09 18.01
CA LYS A 338 -25.07 -24.94 16.83
C LYS A 338 -26.37 -25.14 16.05
N GLN A 339 -26.33 -24.94 14.73
CA GLN A 339 -27.51 -24.95 13.85
C GLN A 339 -28.35 -26.25 13.93
N ALA A 340 -27.72 -27.37 14.31
CA ALA A 340 -28.38 -28.64 14.57
C ALA A 340 -29.41 -28.59 15.72
N LEU A 341 -29.22 -27.71 16.71
CA LEU A 341 -30.13 -27.54 17.85
C LEU A 341 -31.34 -26.64 17.53
N LEU A 342 -31.34 -25.95 16.39
CA LEU A 342 -32.43 -25.06 15.95
C LEU A 342 -33.39 -25.74 14.97
N LYS A 343 -33.06 -26.94 14.48
CA LYS A 343 -33.98 -27.75 13.68
C LYS A 343 -34.87 -28.57 14.62
N ASN A 344 -35.89 -27.95 15.20
CA ASN A 344 -36.98 -28.70 15.81
C ASN A 344 -37.81 -29.36 14.72
N SER A 345 -37.67 -30.68 14.62
CA SER A 345 -38.58 -31.58 13.92
C SER A 345 -39.91 -31.64 14.69
N THR A 346 -40.77 -30.62 14.57
CA THR A 346 -42.22 -30.67 14.90
C THR A 346 -42.80 -29.25 14.85
N ILE A 347 -43.10 -28.72 13.66
CA ILE A 347 -44.13 -27.68 13.52
C ILE A 347 -44.97 -28.01 12.28
N THR A 348 -46.14 -28.56 12.56
CA THR A 348 -47.24 -28.81 11.62
C THR A 348 -47.72 -27.50 11.01
N LYS A 349 -47.86 -27.49 9.67
CA LYS A 349 -48.49 -26.42 8.90
C LYS A 349 -49.93 -26.19 9.42
N ARG A 350 -50.21 -25.04 10.04
CA ARG A 350 -51.58 -24.52 10.18
C ARG A 350 -51.85 -23.55 9.03
N LYS A 351 -52.92 -23.84 8.26
CA LYS A 351 -53.47 -23.00 7.20
C LYS A 351 -53.97 -21.67 7.79
N PHE A 352 -53.66 -20.56 7.13
CA PHE A 352 -54.25 -19.25 7.42
C PHE A 352 -55.62 -19.13 6.72
N GLU A 353 -56.69 -18.93 7.49
CA GLU A 353 -57.96 -18.38 7.01
C GLU A 353 -57.94 -16.86 7.13
N LYS A 354 -58.47 -16.15 6.11
CA LYS A 354 -58.56 -14.68 6.08
C LYS A 354 -59.77 -14.19 6.91
N PRO A 355 -59.66 -13.08 7.66
CA PRO A 355 -60.79 -12.54 8.41
C PRO A 355 -61.71 -11.65 7.55
N LYS A 356 -63.01 -11.69 7.85
CA LYS A 356 -64.10 -10.91 7.25
C LYS A 356 -64.02 -9.43 7.65
N THR A 357 -64.24 -8.54 6.70
CA THR A 357 -64.37 -7.08 6.86
C THR A 357 -65.71 -6.68 7.48
N THR A 358 -65.67 -5.97 8.61
CA THR A 358 -66.80 -5.21 9.18
C THR A 358 -66.53 -3.71 9.06
N ARG A 359 -67.48 -2.97 8.48
CA ARG A 359 -67.46 -1.50 8.34
C ARG A 359 -67.84 -0.82 9.67
N LEU A 360 -67.16 0.28 10.01
CA LEU A 360 -67.52 1.20 11.11
C LEU A 360 -68.33 2.40 10.57
N PRO A 361 -69.22 3.02 11.38
CA PRO A 361 -70.11 4.09 10.94
C PRO A 361 -69.48 5.49 11.01
N THR A 362 -69.92 6.35 10.10
CA THR A 362 -69.54 7.77 9.93
C THR A 362 -70.08 8.68 11.03
N THR A 363 -69.22 9.50 11.63
CA THR A 363 -69.59 10.57 12.59
C THR A 363 -69.57 11.94 11.90
N THR A 364 -70.63 12.70 12.13
CA THR A 364 -70.98 14.03 11.62
C THR A 364 -70.10 15.14 12.21
N ILE A 365 -69.71 16.12 11.39
CA ILE A 365 -68.94 17.32 11.78
C ILE A 365 -69.91 18.48 12.07
N ILE A 366 -69.83 19.07 13.26
CA ILE A 366 -70.51 20.33 13.63
C ILE A 366 -69.44 21.43 13.74
N LYS A 367 -69.68 22.59 13.10
CA LYS A 367 -68.85 23.81 13.21
C LYS A 367 -69.19 24.61 14.48
N PRO A 368 -68.21 25.28 15.11
CA PRO A 368 -68.45 26.17 16.26
C PRO A 368 -68.86 27.60 15.82
N PRO A 369 -69.37 28.43 16.76
CA PRO A 369 -70.20 29.60 16.47
C PRO A 369 -69.47 30.81 15.86
#